data_AF-A0A969BSR0-F1
#
_entry.id   AF-A0A969BSR0-F1
#
_cell.length_a   1.000
_cell.length_b   1.000
_cell.length_c   1.000
_cell.angle_alpha   90.00
_cell.angle_beta   90.00
_cell.angle_gamma   90.00
#
_symmetry.space_group_name_H-M   'P 1'
#
loop_
_entity.id
_entity.type
_entity.pdbx_description
1 polymer ?
#
loop_
_entity_poly.entity_id
_entity_poly.type
_entity_poly.pdbx_seq_one_letter_code
_entity_poly.pdbx_strand_id
1 'polypeptide(L)'
;MENTSMFSFTESELLAKQITHARFLELLNHSGPAIHTVRVTTNLYGEFQFVTISAQIPKLNSWETPSSDRRSITFWGLGYHDSRERWLCDEWRWHPSQQPSDPAHALRLSKPHVLNELAERHAFCRTEAQAAEPASARAQLFALFADLGDEDGATTMLEDMEMMGVDVDGLFDE
;
A
#
# COMPACT_ATOMS: atom_id res chain seq x y z
N MET A 1 12.07 -10.70 -27.75
CA MET A 1 13.01 -10.34 -26.68
C MET A 1 12.17 -9.70 -25.59
N GLU A 2 11.90 -10.41 -24.50
CA GLU A 2 11.23 -9.80 -23.34
C GLU A 2 12.17 -8.73 -22.79
N ASN A 3 11.68 -7.49 -22.72
CA ASN A 3 12.44 -6.37 -22.19
C ASN A 3 12.48 -6.57 -20.67
N THR A 4 13.53 -7.23 -20.19
CA THR A 4 13.71 -7.59 -18.78
C THR A 4 14.10 -6.35 -17.99
N SER A 5 13.15 -5.43 -17.82
CA SER A 5 13.34 -4.26 -16.96
C SER A 5 13.60 -4.74 -15.53
N MET A 6 14.58 -4.10 -14.89
CA MET A 6 15.01 -4.42 -13.54
C MET A 6 13.99 -3.87 -12.53
N PHE A 7 13.76 -4.58 -11.43
CA PHE A 7 12.91 -4.09 -10.34
C PHE A 7 13.53 -2.82 -9.73
N SER A 8 12.85 -1.69 -9.87
CA SER A 8 13.28 -0.42 -9.30
C SER A 8 12.10 0.52 -9.09
N PHE A 9 12.14 1.30 -8.02
CA PHE A 9 11.23 2.42 -7.81
C PHE A 9 11.74 3.67 -8.53
N THR A 10 10.83 4.54 -8.96
CA THR A 10 11.17 5.90 -9.33
C THR A 10 11.43 6.75 -8.08
N GLU A 11 12.03 7.93 -8.25
CA GLU A 11 12.26 8.85 -7.13
C GLU A 11 10.95 9.29 -6.46
N SER A 12 9.90 9.56 -7.25
CA SER A 12 8.58 9.91 -6.71
C SER A 12 7.95 8.77 -5.90
N GLU A 13 8.11 7.52 -6.35
CA GLU A 13 7.62 6.34 -5.65
C GLU A 13 8.37 6.09 -4.33
N LEU A 14 9.67 6.42 -4.28
CA LEU A 14 10.49 6.36 -3.06
C LEU A 14 10.07 7.43 -2.04
N LEU A 15 9.82 8.66 -2.49
CA LEU A 15 9.42 9.77 -1.64
C LEU A 15 8.00 9.56 -1.08
N ALA A 16 7.05 9.17 -1.94
CA ALA A 16 5.66 8.96 -1.54
C ALA A 16 5.42 7.61 -0.85
N LYS A 17 6.36 6.66 -0.96
CA LYS A 17 6.20 5.25 -0.55
C LYS A 17 4.89 4.62 -1.07
N GLN A 18 4.50 5.03 -2.26
CA GLN A 18 3.23 4.68 -2.89
C GLN A 18 3.41 4.43 -4.38
N ILE A 19 2.67 3.45 -4.90
CA ILE A 19 2.59 3.11 -6.32
C ILE A 19 1.14 2.81 -6.71
N THR A 20 0.83 2.83 -8.00
CA THR A 20 -0.49 2.41 -8.49
C THR A 20 -0.61 0.89 -8.54
N HIS A 21 -1.83 0.35 -8.60
CA HIS A 21 -2.04 -1.09 -8.78
C HIS A 21 -1.43 -1.60 -10.10
N ALA A 22 -1.57 -0.85 -11.20
CA ALA A 22 -0.94 -1.20 -12.46
C ALA A 22 0.59 -1.27 -12.34
N ARG A 23 1.20 -0.29 -11.67
CA ARG A 23 2.63 -0.26 -11.40
C ARG A 23 3.08 -1.42 -10.51
N PHE A 24 2.29 -1.77 -9.50
CA PHE A 24 2.55 -2.93 -8.65
C PHE A 24 2.56 -4.24 -9.45
N LEU A 25 1.59 -4.44 -10.34
CA LEU A 25 1.57 -5.62 -11.22
C LEU A 25 2.74 -5.65 -12.20
N GLU A 26 3.16 -4.50 -12.73
CA GLU A 26 4.38 -4.40 -13.54
C GLU A 26 5.60 -4.87 -12.74
N LEU A 27 5.75 -4.36 -11.51
CA LEU A 27 6.84 -4.73 -10.62
C LEU A 27 6.87 -6.24 -10.31
N LEU A 28 5.72 -6.85 -10.06
CA LEU A 28 5.61 -8.30 -9.86
C LEU A 28 5.94 -9.11 -11.11
N ASN A 29 5.70 -8.57 -12.30
CA ASN A 29 5.95 -9.26 -13.56
C ASN A 29 7.42 -9.23 -13.99
N HIS A 30 8.26 -8.33 -13.47
CA HIS A 30 9.71 -8.37 -13.70
C HIS A 30 10.32 -9.73 -13.33
N SER A 31 11.43 -10.06 -13.98
CA SER A 31 12.26 -11.18 -13.54
C SER A 31 13.04 -10.74 -12.31
N GLY A 32 13.03 -11.53 -11.24
CA GLY A 32 13.85 -11.27 -10.06
C GLY A 32 13.08 -11.23 -8.74
N PRO A 33 11.90 -10.60 -8.66
CA PRO A 33 11.07 -10.67 -7.46
C PRO A 33 10.64 -12.11 -7.15
N ALA A 34 10.79 -12.51 -5.90
CA ALA A 34 10.22 -13.74 -5.37
C ALA A 34 9.11 -13.36 -4.38
N ILE A 35 7.91 -13.89 -4.60
CA ILE A 35 6.74 -13.59 -3.77
C ILE A 35 6.71 -14.58 -2.61
N HIS A 36 6.65 -14.08 -1.39
CA HIS A 36 6.75 -14.87 -0.17
C HIS A 36 5.41 -15.07 0.52
N THR A 37 4.61 -14.00 0.57
CA THR A 37 3.31 -14.02 1.21
C THR A 37 2.33 -13.18 0.40
N VAL A 38 1.09 -13.65 0.33
CA VAL A 38 -0.08 -12.88 -0.08
C VAL A 38 -1.16 -13.23 0.93
N ARG A 39 -1.73 -12.23 1.60
CA ARG A 39 -2.79 -12.45 2.58
C ARG A 39 -3.61 -11.19 2.79
N VAL A 40 -4.89 -11.35 3.08
CA VAL A 40 -5.73 -10.28 3.63
C VAL A 40 -5.59 -10.29 5.16
N THR A 41 -5.40 -9.12 5.76
CA THR A 41 -5.41 -8.98 7.22
C THR A 41 -5.98 -7.62 7.62
N THR A 42 -6.53 -7.57 8.81
CA THR A 42 -7.04 -6.35 9.44
C THR A 42 -5.99 -5.78 10.40
N ASN A 43 -5.90 -4.45 10.47
CA ASN A 43 -5.16 -3.71 11.48
C ASN A 43 -6.04 -2.57 12.03
N LEU A 44 -5.45 -1.63 12.77
CA LEU A 44 -6.18 -0.49 13.35
C LEU A 44 -6.76 0.49 12.33
N TYR A 45 -6.31 0.44 11.07
CA TYR A 45 -6.72 1.34 10.00
C TYR A 45 -7.76 0.72 9.04
N GLY A 46 -7.95 -0.59 9.10
CA GLY A 46 -8.88 -1.32 8.23
C GLY A 46 -8.38 -2.69 7.79
N GLU A 47 -8.96 -3.20 6.71
CA GLU A 47 -8.63 -4.50 6.10
C GLU A 47 -7.86 -4.28 4.80
N PHE A 48 -6.68 -4.89 4.65
CA PHE A 48 -5.86 -4.76 3.43
C PHE A 48 -5.28 -6.10 2.98
N GLN A 49 -4.99 -6.22 1.68
CA GLN A 49 -4.16 -7.28 1.14
C GLN A 49 -2.69 -6.89 1.23
N PHE A 50 -1.90 -7.76 1.86
CA PHE A 50 -0.47 -7.61 2.06
C PHE A 50 0.29 -8.58 1.17
N VAL A 51 1.27 -8.06 0.44
CA VAL A 51 2.17 -8.85 -0.40
C VAL A 51 3.61 -8.61 0.00
N THR A 52 4.30 -9.65 0.46
CA THR A 52 5.73 -9.56 0.73
C THR A 52 6.51 -10.21 -0.41
N ILE A 53 7.47 -9.47 -0.95
CA ILE A 53 8.40 -9.96 -1.96
C ILE A 53 9.83 -9.77 -1.48
N SER A 54 10.77 -10.55 -2.03
CA SER A 54 12.18 -10.17 -2.06
C SER A 54 12.58 -9.82 -3.49
N ALA A 55 13.41 -8.79 -3.66
CA ALA A 55 13.97 -8.41 -4.96
C ALA A 55 15.38 -7.82 -4.79
N GLN A 56 16.17 -7.82 -5.85
CA GLN A 56 17.39 -7.01 -5.90
C GLN A 56 16.98 -5.57 -6.21
N ILE A 57 17.38 -4.64 -5.35
CA ILE A 57 16.99 -3.24 -5.45
C ILE A 57 18.28 -2.42 -5.56
N PRO A 58 18.50 -1.69 -6.67
CA PRO A 58 19.77 -1.00 -6.92
C PRO A 58 20.20 -0.06 -5.79
N LYS A 59 19.28 0.73 -5.22
CA LYS A 59 19.42 1.59 -4.01
C LYS A 59 18.03 1.96 -3.50
N LEU A 60 17.81 2.00 -2.18
CA LEU A 60 16.59 2.59 -1.62
C LEU A 60 16.80 4.06 -1.25
N ASN A 61 18.01 4.41 -0.79
CA ASN A 61 18.37 5.77 -0.37
C ASN A 61 19.68 6.21 -1.04
N SER A 62 19.86 7.53 -1.23
CA SER A 62 21.04 8.12 -1.90
C SER A 62 22.38 7.83 -1.20
N TRP A 63 22.35 7.58 0.12
CA TRP A 63 23.52 7.30 0.95
C TRP A 63 23.83 5.80 1.11
N GLU A 64 23.00 4.91 0.56
CA GLU A 64 23.28 3.47 0.61
C GLU A 64 24.30 3.05 -0.46
N THR A 65 25.27 2.25 -0.04
CA THR A 65 26.18 1.54 -0.95
C THR A 65 25.36 0.57 -1.80
N PRO A 66 25.56 0.50 -3.13
CA PRO A 66 24.92 -0.52 -3.95
C PRO A 66 25.23 -1.90 -3.35
N SER A 67 24.21 -2.62 -2.89
CA SER A 67 24.35 -4.00 -2.44
C SER A 67 23.71 -4.92 -3.47
N SER A 68 24.35 -6.05 -3.75
CA SER A 68 23.76 -7.14 -4.54
C SER A 68 22.66 -7.88 -3.76
N ASP A 69 22.39 -7.46 -2.53
CA ASP A 69 21.57 -8.18 -1.59
C ASP A 69 20.10 -8.02 -1.91
N ARG A 70 19.41 -9.15 -1.88
CA ARG A 70 17.95 -9.16 -1.95
C ARG A 70 17.43 -8.50 -0.69
N ARG A 71 16.43 -7.64 -0.85
CA ARG A 71 15.72 -7.02 0.27
C ARG A 71 14.26 -7.42 0.22
N SER A 72 13.67 -7.61 1.39
CA SER A 72 12.27 -7.92 1.55
C SER A 72 11.47 -6.61 1.62
N ILE A 73 10.40 -6.50 0.83
CA ILE A 73 9.46 -5.38 0.85
C ILE A 73 8.06 -5.95 1.06
N THR A 74 7.31 -5.32 1.97
CA THR A 74 5.88 -5.59 2.11
C THR A 74 5.10 -4.44 1.48
N PHE A 75 4.22 -4.80 0.56
CA PHE A 75 3.22 -3.95 -0.04
C PHE A 75 1.88 -4.18 0.66
N TRP A 76 1.07 -3.14 0.75
CA TRP A 76 -0.31 -3.23 1.22
C TRP A 76 -1.22 -2.30 0.42
N GLY A 77 -2.45 -2.77 0.18
CA GLY A 77 -3.46 -2.12 -0.65
C GLY A 77 -4.69 -3.03 -0.77
N LEU A 78 -5.54 -2.81 -1.78
CA LEU A 78 -6.70 -3.66 -2.09
C LEU A 78 -7.56 -4.01 -0.88
N GLY A 79 -8.16 -2.99 -0.29
CA GLY A 79 -8.85 -3.12 0.99
C GLY A 79 -9.67 -1.90 1.37
N TYR A 80 -10.35 -1.96 2.51
CA TYR A 80 -11.14 -0.85 3.04
C TYR A 80 -10.36 -0.16 4.15
N HIS A 81 -10.27 1.16 4.08
CA HIS A 81 -9.64 1.98 5.10
C HIS A 81 -10.71 2.67 5.93
N ASP A 82 -10.77 2.36 7.22
CA ASP A 82 -11.83 2.77 8.13
C ASP A 82 -11.86 4.29 8.31
N SER A 83 -10.73 4.90 8.70
CA SER A 83 -10.67 6.35 8.93
C SER A 83 -10.85 7.21 7.67
N ARG A 84 -10.55 6.67 6.49
CA ARG A 84 -10.78 7.34 5.20
C ARG A 84 -12.14 6.99 4.59
N GLU A 85 -12.88 6.07 5.20
CA GLU A 85 -14.16 5.52 4.74
C GLU A 85 -14.20 5.19 3.24
N ARG A 86 -13.12 4.57 2.74
CA ARG A 86 -13.02 4.26 1.31
C ARG A 86 -12.27 2.97 1.02
N TRP A 87 -12.60 2.40 -0.13
CA TRP A 87 -11.87 1.30 -0.74
C TRP A 87 -10.61 1.78 -1.47
N LEU A 88 -9.49 1.13 -1.20
CA LEU A 88 -8.21 1.35 -1.87
C LEU A 88 -8.07 0.35 -3.03
N CYS A 89 -8.55 0.71 -4.21
CA CYS A 89 -8.52 -0.20 -5.36
C CYS A 89 -7.25 -0.05 -6.21
N ASP A 90 -6.76 1.18 -6.37
CA ASP A 90 -5.74 1.48 -7.38
C ASP A 90 -4.44 2.04 -6.79
N GLU A 91 -4.31 2.02 -5.46
CA GLU A 91 -3.13 2.46 -4.72
C GLU A 91 -2.55 1.34 -3.85
N TRP A 92 -1.22 1.32 -3.78
CA TRP A 92 -0.46 0.43 -2.93
C TRP A 92 0.61 1.23 -2.22
N ARG A 93 0.75 1.01 -0.92
CA ARG A 93 1.85 1.54 -0.11
C ARG A 93 2.82 0.42 0.22
N TRP A 94 4.04 0.79 0.57
CA TRP A 94 5.06 -0.20 0.87
C TRP A 94 6.04 0.24 1.95
N HIS A 95 6.66 -0.73 2.58
CA HIS A 95 7.75 -0.52 3.52
C HIS A 95 8.76 -1.67 3.46
N PRO A 96 10.02 -1.44 3.86
CA PRO A 96 10.97 -2.51 4.09
C PRO A 96 10.38 -3.52 5.09
N SER A 97 10.48 -4.80 4.75
CA SER A 97 10.05 -5.87 5.65
C SER A 97 11.20 -6.24 6.59
N GLN A 98 10.86 -6.51 7.85
CA GLN A 98 11.81 -7.08 8.82
C GLN A 98 12.04 -8.58 8.59
N GLN A 99 11.27 -9.22 7.69
CA GLN A 99 11.48 -10.61 7.37
C GLN A 99 12.86 -10.80 6.73
N PRO A 100 13.65 -11.80 7.19
CA PRO A 100 14.94 -12.12 6.60
C PRO A 100 14.79 -12.29 5.10
N SER A 101 15.66 -11.64 4.32
CA SER A 101 15.65 -11.76 2.88
C SER A 101 16.31 -13.04 2.37
N ASP A 102 16.69 -13.95 3.27
CA ASP A 102 17.39 -15.18 2.95
C ASP A 102 16.57 -16.04 1.97
N PRO A 103 17.01 -16.12 0.70
CA PRO A 103 16.28 -16.85 -0.32
C PRO A 103 16.29 -18.37 -0.10
N ALA A 104 17.12 -18.90 0.80
CA ALA A 104 17.19 -20.33 1.11
C ALA A 104 16.01 -20.80 1.99
N HIS A 105 15.40 -19.90 2.77
CA HIS A 105 14.35 -20.25 3.73
C HIS A 105 12.98 -19.67 3.39
N ALA A 106 12.91 -18.78 2.41
CA ALA A 106 11.66 -18.11 2.07
C ALA A 106 10.81 -18.96 1.12
N LEU A 107 9.63 -19.38 1.60
CA LEU A 107 8.58 -19.98 0.77
C LEU A 107 8.35 -19.10 -0.46
N ARG A 108 8.26 -19.71 -1.64
CA ARG A 108 7.97 -18.99 -2.89
C ARG A 108 6.59 -19.39 -3.38
N LEU A 109 5.70 -18.41 -3.41
CA LEU A 109 4.37 -18.58 -3.99
C LEU A 109 4.48 -18.55 -5.52
N SER A 110 3.59 -19.31 -6.17
CA SER A 110 3.49 -19.35 -7.62
C SER A 110 3.00 -17.99 -8.15
N LYS A 111 3.76 -17.36 -9.05
CA LYS A 111 3.39 -16.03 -9.61
C LYS A 111 2.00 -16.04 -10.27
N PRO A 112 1.64 -17.01 -11.14
CA PRO A 112 0.28 -17.08 -11.69
C PRO A 112 -0.84 -17.17 -10.64
N HIS A 113 -0.61 -17.92 -9.56
CA HIS A 113 -1.60 -18.04 -8.47
C HIS A 113 -1.78 -16.71 -7.75
N VAL A 114 -0.68 -16.03 -7.41
CA VAL A 114 -0.72 -14.71 -6.77
C VAL A 114 -1.40 -13.67 -7.66
N LEU A 115 -1.07 -13.63 -8.94
CA LEU A 115 -1.70 -12.69 -9.87
C LEU A 115 -3.21 -12.92 -10.00
N ASN A 116 -3.66 -14.18 -9.93
CA ASN A 116 -5.08 -14.49 -9.91
C ASN A 116 -5.75 -14.00 -8.62
N GLU A 117 -5.16 -14.25 -7.45
CA GLU A 117 -5.68 -13.77 -6.16
C GLU A 117 -5.77 -12.24 -6.12
N LEU A 118 -4.75 -11.54 -6.65
CA LEU A 118 -4.74 -10.09 -6.76
C LEU A 118 -5.83 -9.58 -7.71
N ALA A 119 -6.07 -10.26 -8.83
CA ALA A 119 -7.11 -9.88 -9.78
C ALA A 119 -8.52 -10.08 -9.19
N GLU A 120 -8.76 -11.19 -8.50
CA GLU A 120 -10.03 -11.46 -7.79
C GLU A 120 -10.28 -10.40 -6.72
N ARG A 121 -9.27 -10.08 -5.91
CA ARG A 121 -9.39 -9.06 -4.87
C ARG A 121 -9.57 -7.65 -5.43
N HIS A 122 -8.87 -7.30 -6.51
CA HIS A 122 -9.05 -6.00 -7.19
C HIS A 122 -10.46 -5.83 -7.73
N ALA A 123 -11.01 -6.87 -8.35
CA ALA A 123 -12.39 -6.88 -8.82
C ALA A 123 -13.38 -6.70 -7.66
N PHE A 124 -13.19 -7.43 -6.56
CA PHE A 124 -14.00 -7.28 -5.34
C PHE A 124 -13.96 -5.84 -4.82
N CYS A 125 -12.78 -5.28 -4.58
CA CYS A 125 -12.66 -3.91 -4.07
C CYS A 125 -13.31 -2.88 -5.00
N ARG A 126 -13.21 -3.06 -6.32
CA ARG A 126 -13.86 -2.15 -7.29
C ARG A 126 -15.38 -2.23 -7.24
N THR A 127 -15.94 -3.42 -7.09
CA THR A 127 -17.38 -3.60 -6.90
C THR A 127 -17.85 -2.93 -5.61
N GLU A 128 -17.16 -3.16 -4.51
CA GLU A 128 -17.52 -2.54 -3.22
C GLU A 128 -17.33 -1.02 -3.25
N ALA A 129 -16.29 -0.50 -3.90
CA ALA A 129 -16.08 0.94 -4.08
C ALA A 129 -17.22 1.61 -4.85
N GLN A 130 -17.83 0.93 -5.82
CA GLN A 130 -18.96 1.44 -6.59
C GLN A 130 -20.26 1.44 -5.80
N ALA A 131 -20.39 0.52 -4.83
CA ALA A 131 -21.56 0.40 -3.97
C ALA A 131 -21.46 1.25 -2.68
N ALA A 132 -20.27 1.74 -2.34
CA ALA A 132 -20.00 2.49 -1.13
C ALA A 132 -20.70 3.86 -1.13
N GLU A 133 -21.12 4.27 0.06
CA GLU A 133 -21.58 5.64 0.29
C GLU A 133 -20.41 6.63 0.17
N PRO A 134 -20.68 7.91 -0.15
CA PRO A 134 -19.64 8.94 -0.09
C PRO A 134 -19.05 9.02 1.32
N ALA A 135 -17.73 9.20 1.40
CA ALA A 135 -17.03 9.38 2.67
C ALA A 135 -17.60 10.57 3.45
N SER A 136 -17.76 10.41 4.76
CA SER A 136 -18.22 11.48 5.65
C SER A 136 -17.30 12.71 5.63
N ALA A 137 -17.82 13.84 6.08
CA ALA A 137 -17.04 15.06 6.34
C ALA A 137 -15.79 14.78 7.20
N ARG A 138 -15.96 13.98 8.26
CA ARG A 138 -14.86 13.50 9.10
C ARG A 138 -13.81 12.75 8.30
N ALA A 139 -14.20 11.77 7.49
CA ALA A 139 -13.27 10.97 6.70
C ALA A 139 -12.54 11.79 5.63
N GLN A 140 -13.22 12.77 5.03
CA GLN A 140 -12.60 13.72 4.10
C GLN A 140 -11.54 14.59 4.80
N LEU A 141 -11.85 15.11 6.00
CA LEU A 141 -10.91 15.88 6.79
C LEU A 141 -9.73 15.03 7.29
N PHE A 142 -10.00 13.79 7.71
CA PHE A 142 -8.96 12.80 8.03
C PHE A 142 -7.99 12.62 6.86
N ALA A 143 -8.52 12.39 5.66
CA ALA A 143 -7.72 12.18 4.47
C ALA A 143 -6.83 13.39 4.18
N LEU A 144 -7.36 14.61 4.31
CA LEU A 144 -6.60 15.84 4.13
C LEU A 144 -5.43 15.95 5.12
N PHE A 145 -5.65 15.69 6.41
CA PHE A 145 -4.57 15.70 7.39
C PHE A 145 -3.55 14.59 7.16
N ALA A 146 -4.02 13.38 6.82
CA ALA A 146 -3.15 12.24 6.57
C ALA A 146 -2.28 12.44 5.33
N ASP A 147 -2.76 13.18 4.33
CA ASP A 147 -2.00 13.50 3.12
C ASP A 147 -0.99 14.64 3.36
N LEU A 148 -1.20 15.49 4.39
CA LEU A 148 -0.24 16.52 4.82
C LEU A 148 0.84 15.98 5.78
N GLY A 149 0.55 14.92 6.52
CA GLY A 149 1.43 14.33 7.53
C GLY A 149 1.43 12.81 7.48
N ASP A 150 0.98 12.19 8.56
CA ASP A 150 0.75 10.75 8.66
C ASP A 150 -0.62 10.45 9.28
N GLU A 151 -1.01 9.18 9.28
CA GLU A 151 -2.33 8.74 9.76
C GLU A 151 -2.49 8.89 11.28
N ASP A 152 -1.40 8.74 12.03
CA ASP A 152 -1.37 8.96 13.48
C ASP A 152 -1.61 10.43 13.82
N GLY A 153 -0.90 11.34 13.14
CA GLY A 153 -1.06 12.78 13.29
C GLY A 153 -2.43 13.27 12.83
N ALA A 154 -2.98 12.69 11.76
CA ALA A 154 -4.34 12.97 11.31
C ALA A 154 -5.39 12.60 12.39
N THR A 155 -5.18 11.47 13.07
CA THR A 155 -6.04 11.04 14.18
C THR A 155 -5.98 12.05 15.33
N THR A 156 -4.78 12.43 15.76
CA THR A 156 -4.61 13.43 16.84
C THR A 156 -5.24 14.77 16.49
N MET A 157 -5.10 15.23 15.24
CA MET A 157 -5.70 16.50 14.81
C MET A 157 -7.22 16.49 14.88
N LEU A 158 -7.86 15.38 14.50
CA LEU A 158 -9.31 15.25 14.62
C LEU A 158 -9.76 15.20 16.08
N GLU A 159 -9.06 14.44 16.93
CA GLU A 159 -9.36 14.36 18.36
C GLU A 159 -9.26 15.73 19.04
N ASP A 160 -8.24 16.53 18.69
CA ASP A 160 -8.07 17.89 19.20
C ASP A 160 -9.22 18.81 18.75
N MET A 161 -9.66 18.72 17.49
CA MET A 161 -10.79 19.49 16.99
C MET A 161 -12.10 19.16 17.71
N GLU A 162 -12.37 17.87 17.94
CA GLU A 162 -13.52 17.42 18.71
C GLU A 162 -13.47 17.91 20.16
N MET A 163 -12.29 17.84 20.80
CA MET A 163 -12.09 18.36 22.15
C MET A 163 -12.34 19.88 22.23
N MET A 164 -12.05 20.62 21.16
CA MET A 164 -12.34 22.06 21.05
C MET A 164 -13.81 22.35 20.72
N GLY A 165 -14.65 21.34 20.52
CA GLY A 165 -16.07 21.49 20.19
C GLY A 165 -16.32 21.93 18.75
N VAL A 166 -15.39 21.66 17.84
CA VAL A 166 -15.59 21.89 16.40
C VAL A 166 -16.55 20.83 15.87
N ASP A 167 -17.66 21.26 15.26
CA ASP A 167 -18.58 20.38 14.56
C ASP A 167 -17.97 19.98 13.21
N VAL A 168 -17.27 18.85 13.20
CA VAL A 168 -16.57 18.33 12.01
C VAL A 168 -17.56 17.89 10.93
N ASP A 169 -18.71 17.35 11.33
CA ASP A 169 -19.69 16.80 10.39
C ASP A 169 -20.37 17.91 9.57
N GLY A 170 -20.58 19.09 10.18
CA GLY A 170 -21.14 20.26 9.51
C GLY A 170 -20.14 21.08 8.66
N LEU A 171 -18.85 20.72 8.60
CA LEU A 171 -17.83 21.53 7.89
C LEU A 171 -17.99 21.55 6.36
N PHE A 172 -18.67 20.57 5.78
CA PHE A 172 -18.81 20.41 4.33
C PHE A 172 -20.27 20.49 3.84
N ASP A 173 -21.19 20.87 4.72
CA ASP A 173 -22.60 21.12 4.37
C ASP A 173 -22.74 22.56 3.81
N GLU A 174 -22.52 22.74 2.50
CA GLU A 174 -22.85 23.97 1.74
C GLU A 174 -24.11 23.83 0.89
#